data_AF-A0A167E846-F1
#
_entry.id   AF-A0A167E846-F1
#
_cell.length_a   1.000
_cell.length_b   1.000
_cell.length_c   1.000
_cell.angle_alpha   90.00
_cell.angle_beta   90.00
_cell.angle_gamma   90.00
#
_symmetry.space_group_name_H-M   'P 1'
#
loop_
_entity.id
_entity.type
_entity.pdbx_description
1 polymer ?
#
loop_
_entity_poly.entity_id
_entity_poly.type
_entity_poly.pdbx_seq_one_letter_code
_entity_poly.pdbx_strand_id
1 'polypeptide(L)' 'MAGCKVMLIGSVTILCWSFIREDIDKPTLANQIALALRDEVIDLENAGIKNIQIDEPAF' A
#
# COMPACT_ATOMS: atom_id res chain seq x y z
N MET A 1 -5.21 19.09 18.79
CA MET A 1 -5.68 19.04 17.38
C MET A 1 -5.43 17.63 16.88
N ALA A 2 -6.48 16.90 16.52
CA ALA A 2 -6.31 15.63 15.82
C ALA A 2 -5.66 15.95 14.46
N GLY A 3 -4.40 15.57 14.28
CA GLY A 3 -3.68 15.80 13.01
C GLY A 3 -4.36 15.02 11.89
N CYS A 4 -4.47 15.63 10.70
CA CYS A 4 -4.96 14.95 9.51
C CYS A 4 -4.06 13.73 9.21
N LYS A 5 -4.68 12.58 8.90
CA LYS A 5 -4.00 11.32 8.58
C LYS A 5 -4.18 11.02 7.10
N VAL A 6 -3.08 10.73 6.41
CA VAL A 6 -3.15 10.17 5.05
C VAL A 6 -3.37 8.67 5.18
N MET A 7 -4.20 8.09 4.30
CA MET A 7 -4.50 6.66 4.30
C MET A 7 -4.21 6.06 2.93
N LEU A 8 -3.50 4.93 2.94
CA LEU A 8 -3.25 4.07 1.80
C LEU A 8 -3.92 2.71 2.04
N ILE A 9 -4.17 1.97 0.96
CA ILE A 9 -4.60 0.57 1.03
C ILE A 9 -3.36 -0.31 0.83
N GLY A 10 -3.23 -1.36 1.64
CA GLY A 10 -2.09 -2.27 1.60
C GLY A 10 -2.05 -3.18 0.37
N SER A 11 -0.89 -3.78 0.14
CA SER A 11 -0.60 -4.54 -1.07
C SER A 11 -1.39 -5.83 -1.21
N VAL A 12 -1.70 -6.52 -0.11
CA VAL A 12 -2.52 -7.73 -0.08
C VAL A 12 -3.97 -7.38 -0.35
N THR A 13 -4.52 -6.31 0.20
CA THR A 13 -5.89 -5.88 -0.10
C THR A 13 -6.03 -5.45 -1.56
N ILE A 14 -5.08 -4.68 -2.09
CA ILE A 14 -5.05 -4.34 -3.52
C ILE A 14 -5.02 -5.63 -4.37
N LEU A 15 -4.17 -6.59 -4.01
CA LEU A 15 -4.06 -7.87 -4.72
C LEU A 15 -5.37 -8.68 -4.64
N CYS A 16 -5.96 -8.83 -3.45
CA CYS A 16 -7.15 -9.63 -3.20
C CYS A 16 -8.41 -9.08 -3.86
N TRP A 17 -8.51 -7.76 -4.04
CA TRP A 17 -9.66 -7.10 -4.66
C TRP A 17 -9.47 -6.76 -6.14
N SER A 18 -8.41 -7.29 -6.76
CA SER A 18 -8.12 -7.10 -8.18
C SER A 18 -8.31 -8.39 -8.98
N PHE A 19 -8.54 -8.24 -10.29
CA PHE A 19 -8.28 -9.33 -11.23
C PHE A 19 -6.78 -9.38 -11.51
N ILE A 20 -6.09 -10.32 -10.87
CA ILE A 20 -4.64 -10.45 -10.96
C ILE A 20 -4.21 -11.22 -12.22
N ARG A 21 -2.96 -11.00 -12.62
CA ARG A 21 -2.29 -11.86 -13.60
C ARG A 21 -1.95 -13.23 -12.96
N GLU A 22 -1.98 -14.28 -13.77
CA GLU A 22 -1.81 -15.67 -13.29
C GLU A 22 -0.43 -16.28 -13.63
N ASP A 23 0.42 -15.54 -14.34
CA ASP A 23 1.75 -15.99 -14.76
C ASP A 23 2.85 -15.73 -13.72
N ILE A 24 2.51 -15.11 -12.59
CA ILE A 24 3.40 -14.82 -11.46
C ILE A 24 2.68 -15.21 -10.16
N ASP A 25 3.42 -15.72 -9.17
CA ASP A 25 2.84 -16.10 -7.88
C ASP A 25 2.36 -14.88 -7.06
N LYS A 26 1.34 -15.09 -6.22
CA LYS A 26 0.73 -14.03 -5.40
C LYS A 26 1.73 -13.30 -4.49
N PRO A 27 2.65 -13.98 -3.77
CA PRO A 27 3.68 -13.28 -2.99
C PRO A 27 4.53 -12.33 -3.82
N THR A 28 4.98 -12.76 -5.01
CA THR A 28 5.74 -11.88 -5.91
C THR A 28 4.92 -10.66 -6.35
N LEU A 29 3.64 -10.83 -6.70
CA LEU A 29 2.74 -9.71 -7.03
C LEU A 29 2.52 -8.77 -5.85
N ALA A 30 2.23 -9.30 -4.65
CA ALA A 30 2.06 -8.51 -3.43
C ALA A 30 3.33 -7.69 -3.12
N ASN A 31 4.52 -8.28 -3.32
CA ASN A 31 5.79 -7.58 -3.14
C ASN A 31 5.99 -6.46 -4.16
N GLN A 32 5.62 -6.66 -5.43
CA GLN A 32 5.69 -5.60 -6.44
C GLN A 32 4.78 -4.42 -6.08
N ILE A 33 3.55 -4.69 -5.63
CA ILE A 33 2.64 -3.64 -5.15
C ILE A 33 3.21 -2.96 -3.90
N ALA A 34 3.78 -3.73 -2.95
CA ALA A 34 4.39 -3.18 -1.75
C ALA A 34 5.58 -2.26 -2.05
N LEU A 35 6.39 -2.58 -3.07
CA LEU A 35 7.48 -1.71 -3.52
C LEU A 35 6.95 -0.38 -4.05
N ALA A 36 5.86 -0.39 -4.83
CA ALA A 36 5.22 0.84 -5.30
C ALA A 36 4.62 1.66 -4.13
N LEU A 37 3.96 1.00 -3.18
CA LEU A 37 3.41 1.66 -1.99
C LEU A 37 4.51 2.26 -1.10
N ARG A 38 5.67 1.61 -1.00
CA ARG A 38 6.83 2.14 -0.27
C ARG A 38 7.28 3.47 -0.88
N ASP A 39 7.33 3.56 -2.21
CA ASP A 39 7.76 4.78 -2.88
C ASP A 39 6.75 5.93 -2.62
N GLU A 40 5.44 5.64 -2.62
CA GLU A 40 4.41 6.60 -2.18
C GLU A 40 4.59 7.04 -0.72
N VAL A 41 4.87 6.10 0.20
CA VAL A 41 5.14 6.43 1.60
C VAL A 41 6.34 7.37 1.73
N ILE A 42 7.42 7.13 0.98
CA ILE A 42 8.60 7.99 0.96
C ILE A 42 8.23 9.40 0.45
N ASP A 43 7.42 9.50 -0.59
CA ASP A 43 6.97 10.79 -1.13
C ASP A 43 6.11 11.57 -0.12
N LEU A 44 5.21 10.89 0.60
CA LEU A 44 4.41 11.48 1.66
C LEU A 44 5.28 11.95 2.84
N GLU A 45 6.27 11.15 3.24
CA GLU A 45 7.25 11.52 4.27
C GLU A 45 8.05 12.76 3.85
N ASN A 46 8.53 12.81 2.60
CA ASN A 46 9.25 13.95 2.03
C ASN A 46 8.37 15.21 1.92
N ALA A 47 7.06 15.05 1.72
CA ALA A 47 6.07 16.14 1.78
C ALA A 47 5.76 16.61 3.22
N GLY A 48 6.39 16.01 4.24
CA GLY A 48 6.24 16.37 5.65
C GLY A 48 5.08 15.69 6.36
N ILE A 49 4.46 14.68 5.74
CA ILE A 49 3.36 13.92 6.33
C ILE A 49 3.92 12.84 7.25
N LYS A 50 3.64 12.97 8.56
CA LYS A 50 4.18 12.07 9.59
C LYS A 50 3.21 10.98 10.05
N ASN A 51 1.94 11.08 9.65
CA ASN A 51 0.89 10.17 10.08
C ASN A 51 0.24 9.52 8.87
N ILE A 52 0.72 8.33 8.53
CA ILE A 52 0.31 7.56 7.37
C ILE A 52 -0.32 6.24 7.87
N GLN A 53 -1.57 5.97 7.48
CA GLN A 53 -2.24 4.68 7.68
C GLN A 53 -2.03 3.81 6.46
N ILE A 54 -1.84 2.52 6.66
CA ILE A 54 -1.95 1.52 5.60
C ILE A 54 -2.96 0.49 6.07
N ASP A 55 -4.08 0.37 5.36
CA ASP A 55 -5.17 -0.53 5.72
C ASP A 55 -5.12 -1.85 4.96
N GLU A 56 -5.27 -2.96 5.69
CA GLU A 56 -5.25 -4.32 5.15
C GLU A 56 -6.45 -5.15 5.60
N PRO A 57 -7.69 -4.83 5.16
CA PRO A 57 -8.87 -5.59 5.54
C PRO A 57 -8.95 -6.99 4.91
N ALA A 58 -8.22 -7.27 3.83
CA ALA A 58 -8.26 -8.55 3.12
C ALA A 58 -7.06 -9.48 3.43
N PHE A 59 -6.28 -9.16 4.48
CA PHE A 59 -5.20 -10.01 4.99
C PHE A 59 -5.71 -11.15 5.88
#